data_AF-A0A1H9KPQ2-F1
#
_entry.id   AF-A0A1H9KPQ2-F1
#
_cell.length_a   1.000
_cell.length_b   1.000
_cell.length_c   1.000
_cell.angle_alpha   90.00
_cell.angle_beta   90.00
_cell.angle_gamma   90.00
#
_symmetry.space_group_name_H-M   'P 1'
#
loop_
_entity.id
_entity.type
_entity.pdbx_description
1 polymer ?
#
loop_
_entity_poly.entity_id
_entity_poly.type
_entity_poly.pdbx_seq_one_letter_code
_entity_poly.pdbx_strand_id
1 'polypeptide(L)'
;MGDGVKAVRRSVGTVTVVDVLLRWVWIRRRTSAQDIEDFRNGQPFQVVGFTKSIGGAAVASIGRGKEIVRLRQGYLRLAVGDAPVWTDRRGGRSVALRPPFRLEPTGEKMPMAPKFERYELATADGTYDVAVPKKDGALVRFVFGAARG
;
A
#
# COMPACT_ATOMS: atom_id res chain seq x y z
N MET A 1 -10.77 21.55 23.86
CA MET A 1 -9.89 20.43 23.45
C MET A 1 -9.92 20.32 21.94
N GLY A 2 -8.82 20.64 21.25
CA GLY A 2 -8.72 20.42 19.81
C GLY A 2 -8.28 18.98 19.57
N ASP A 3 -9.19 18.15 19.07
CA ASP A 3 -8.90 16.79 18.62
C ASP A 3 -7.91 16.88 17.44
N GLY A 4 -6.63 16.81 17.77
CA GLY A 4 -5.53 16.89 16.83
C GLY A 4 -5.46 15.61 16.00
N VAL A 5 -6.32 15.50 14.99
CA VAL A 5 -6.25 14.46 13.97
C VAL A 5 -4.84 14.52 13.38
N LYS A 6 -3.97 13.59 13.79
CA LYS A 6 -2.60 13.50 13.28
C LYS A 6 -2.69 13.38 11.76
N ALA A 7 -2.13 14.37 11.06
CA ALA A 7 -2.11 14.38 9.60
C ALA A 7 -1.53 13.06 9.07
N VAL A 8 -2.26 12.41 8.17
CA VAL A 8 -1.86 11.14 7.56
C VAL A 8 -0.58 11.37 6.77
N ARG A 9 0.51 10.70 7.15
CA ARG A 9 1.82 10.85 6.51
C ARG A 9 2.01 9.79 5.43
N ARG A 10 2.67 10.15 4.33
CA ARG A 10 3.01 9.22 3.24
C ARG A 10 4.20 8.36 3.64
N SER A 11 4.18 7.08 3.25
CA SER A 11 5.29 6.14 3.44
C SER A 11 6.52 6.52 2.61
N VAL A 12 7.70 6.07 3.05
CA VAL A 12 9.00 6.36 2.40
C VAL A 12 9.07 5.89 0.94
N GLY A 13 8.33 4.85 0.55
CA GLY A 13 8.26 4.36 -0.82
C GLY A 13 7.32 5.14 -1.74
N THR A 14 6.45 6.00 -1.20
CA THR A 14 5.51 6.84 -1.96
C THR A 14 6.23 8.09 -2.49
N VAL A 15 7.11 7.89 -3.46
CA VAL A 15 7.98 8.93 -4.04
C VAL A 15 7.29 9.56 -5.27
N THR A 16 6.99 10.86 -5.19
CA THR A 16 6.59 11.68 -6.35
C THR A 16 7.84 12.11 -7.14
N VAL A 17 7.72 12.56 -8.39
CA VAL A 17 8.87 13.13 -9.15
C VAL A 17 9.52 14.30 -8.37
N VAL A 18 8.75 15.02 -7.56
CA VAL A 18 9.22 16.06 -6.64
C VAL A 18 10.09 15.51 -5.50
N ASP A 19 9.80 14.31 -4.98
CA ASP A 19 10.63 13.65 -3.96
C ASP A 19 11.99 13.19 -4.52
N VAL A 20 12.06 12.88 -5.82
CA VAL A 20 13.34 12.59 -6.51
C VAL A 20 14.20 13.85 -6.62
N LEU A 21 13.58 15.01 -6.84
CA LEU A 21 14.26 16.32 -6.84
C LEU A 21 14.76 16.70 -5.43
N LEU A 22 13.94 16.49 -4.40
CA LEU A 22 14.33 16.75 -3.00
C LEU A 22 15.38 15.76 -2.48
N ARG A 23 15.48 14.56 -3.06
CA ARG A 23 16.53 13.58 -2.78
C ARG A 23 17.94 14.10 -3.12
N TRP A 24 18.04 15.08 -4.02
CA TRP A 24 19.30 15.73 -4.39
C TRP A 24 19.80 16.72 -3.32
N VAL A 25 18.98 17.06 -2.31
CA VAL A 25 19.28 18.13 -1.34
C VAL A 25 19.69 17.61 0.05
N TRP A 26 19.99 16.32 0.22
CA TRP A 26 20.55 15.74 1.47
C TRP A 26 19.69 15.92 2.75
N ILE A 27 18.41 16.30 2.64
CA ILE A 27 17.55 16.47 3.81
C ILE A 27 16.86 15.12 4.16
N ARG A 28 17.43 14.44 5.15
CA ARG A 28 16.89 13.29 5.92
C ARG A 28 16.59 12.00 5.15
N ARG A 29 17.56 11.07 5.13
CA ARG A 29 17.33 9.64 4.86
C ARG A 29 16.41 9.05 5.95
N ARG A 30 15.11 8.91 5.67
CA ARG A 30 14.21 8.06 6.48
C ARG A 30 14.32 6.60 6.04
N THR A 31 14.39 5.68 6.99
CA THR A 31 14.51 4.23 6.75
C THR A 31 13.21 3.50 7.10
N SER A 32 12.99 2.33 6.50
CA SER A 32 11.80 1.50 6.81
C SER A 32 11.73 1.09 8.29
N ALA A 33 12.86 1.04 8.99
CA ALA A 33 12.90 0.77 10.43
C ALA A 33 12.30 1.92 11.24
N GLN A 34 12.58 3.17 10.87
CA GLN A 34 11.98 4.35 11.49
C GLN A 34 10.47 4.40 11.22
N ASP A 35 10.01 4.03 10.03
CA ASP A 35 8.58 3.97 9.72
C ASP A 35 7.84 2.93 10.59
N ILE A 36 8.47 1.78 10.89
CA ILE A 36 7.90 0.77 11.81
C ILE A 36 7.82 1.32 13.24
N GLU A 37 8.85 1.99 13.71
CA GLU A 37 8.88 2.61 15.04
C GLU A 37 7.83 3.72 15.16
N ASP A 38 7.76 4.62 14.19
CA ASP A 38 6.74 5.66 14.09
C ASP A 38 5.33 5.05 14.05
N PHE A 39 5.15 3.95 13.31
CA PHE A 39 3.86 3.26 13.24
C PHE A 39 3.46 2.72 14.61
N ARG A 40 4.39 2.06 15.34
CA ARG A 40 4.15 1.61 16.73
C ARG A 40 3.79 2.77 17.66
N ASN A 41 4.37 3.94 17.44
CA ASN A 41 4.06 5.18 18.16
C ASN A 41 2.72 5.84 17.71
N GLY A 42 1.91 5.14 16.92
CA GLY A 42 0.59 5.57 16.48
C GLY A 42 0.62 6.58 15.33
N GLN A 43 1.69 6.64 14.54
CA GLN A 43 1.70 7.43 13.31
C GLN A 43 0.96 6.68 12.19
N PRO A 44 -0.14 7.23 11.64
CA PRO A 44 -0.76 6.65 10.45
C PRO A 44 0.11 6.87 9.21
N PHE A 45 0.18 5.83 8.37
CA PHE A 45 0.90 5.82 7.09
C PHE A 45 -0.04 5.60 5.91
N GLN A 46 0.27 6.22 4.78
CA GLN A 46 -0.29 5.91 3.46
C GLN A 46 0.79 5.29 2.58
N VAL A 47 0.61 4.04 2.19
CA VAL A 47 1.48 3.30 1.28
C VAL A 47 0.86 3.30 -0.11
N VAL A 48 1.53 3.89 -1.10
CA VAL A 48 1.10 3.75 -2.49
C VAL A 48 1.21 2.30 -2.93
N GLY A 49 0.25 1.83 -3.72
CA GLY A 49 0.34 0.50 -4.29
C GLY A 49 -0.44 0.36 -5.58
N PHE A 50 -0.39 -0.86 -6.11
CA PHE A 50 -1.24 -1.31 -7.19
C PHE A 50 -2.01 -2.58 -6.80
N THR A 51 -3.21 -2.75 -7.33
CA THR A 51 -4.04 -3.95 -7.16
C THR A 51 -4.93 -4.14 -8.37
N LYS A 52 -5.32 -5.38 -8.66
CA LYS A 52 -6.36 -5.72 -9.63
C LYS A 52 -7.67 -6.13 -8.96
N SER A 53 -7.62 -6.52 -7.68
CA SER A 53 -8.69 -7.26 -7.00
C SER A 53 -9.27 -6.58 -5.77
N ILE A 54 -8.51 -5.75 -5.04
CA ILE A 54 -9.04 -5.08 -3.84
C ILE A 54 -10.16 -4.11 -4.25
N GLY A 55 -11.37 -4.37 -3.77
CA GLY A 55 -12.56 -3.64 -4.22
C GLY A 55 -13.04 -4.07 -5.59
N GLY A 56 -12.93 -5.37 -5.93
CA GLY A 56 -13.48 -6.00 -7.12
C GLY A 56 -12.62 -5.83 -8.38
N ALA A 57 -12.75 -6.73 -9.36
CA ALA A 57 -12.04 -6.61 -10.63
C ALA A 57 -12.59 -5.42 -11.45
N ALA A 58 -11.72 -4.49 -11.87
CA ALA A 58 -12.08 -3.51 -12.90
C ALA A 58 -11.61 -4.04 -14.25
N VAL A 59 -12.55 -4.25 -15.16
CA VAL A 59 -12.25 -4.67 -16.53
C VAL A 59 -12.09 -3.44 -17.41
N ALA A 60 -11.08 -3.42 -18.26
CA ALA A 60 -10.91 -2.41 -19.29
C ALA A 60 -10.92 -3.08 -20.67
N SER A 61 -11.78 -2.57 -21.56
CA SER A 61 -11.75 -2.95 -22.96
C SER A 61 -10.53 -2.33 -23.65
N ILE A 62 -9.79 -3.13 -24.41
CA ILE A 62 -8.62 -2.69 -25.19
C ILE A 62 -8.90 -2.71 -26.70
N GLY A 63 -10.18 -2.73 -27.08
CA GLY A 63 -10.62 -2.87 -28.47
C GLY A 63 -10.54 -4.31 -28.99
N ARG A 64 -11.16 -4.56 -30.16
CA ARG A 64 -11.28 -5.89 -30.79
C ARG A 64 -11.91 -6.96 -29.87
N GLY A 65 -12.87 -6.59 -29.03
CA GLY A 65 -13.55 -7.50 -28.10
C GLY A 65 -12.66 -8.08 -27.00
N LYS A 66 -11.44 -7.54 -26.80
CA LYS A 66 -10.54 -8.00 -25.73
C LYS A 66 -10.71 -7.16 -24.49
N GLU A 67 -10.80 -7.85 -23.36
CA GLU A 67 -10.92 -7.28 -22.04
C GLU A 67 -9.73 -7.70 -21.17
N ILE A 68 -9.19 -6.75 -20.42
CA ILE A 68 -8.12 -7.03 -19.46
C ILE A 68 -8.51 -6.54 -18.07
N VAL A 69 -8.15 -7.31 -17.05
CA VAL A 69 -8.25 -6.84 -15.67
C VAL A 69 -7.23 -5.73 -15.45
N ARG A 70 -7.76 -4.53 -15.21
CA ARG A 70 -6.99 -3.31 -15.09
C ARG A 70 -6.28 -3.25 -13.75
N LEU A 71 -4.97 -3.06 -13.79
CA LEU A 71 -4.19 -2.69 -12.63
C LEU A 71 -4.58 -1.27 -12.19
N ARG A 72 -5.08 -1.14 -10.97
CA ARG A 72 -5.45 0.14 -10.35
C ARG A 72 -4.36 0.60 -9.40
N GLN A 73 -4.13 1.90 -9.37
CA GLN A 73 -3.25 2.54 -8.38
C GLN A 73 -4.12 3.06 -7.23
N GLY A 74 -3.66 2.88 -6.00
CA GLY A 74 -4.31 3.40 -4.80
C GLY A 74 -3.34 3.65 -3.67
N TYR A 75 -3.92 3.92 -2.51
CA TYR A 75 -3.23 4.16 -1.25
C TYR A 75 -3.78 3.20 -0.21
N LEU A 76 -2.88 2.51 0.48
CA LEU A 76 -3.18 1.69 1.63
C LEU A 76 -2.92 2.51 2.89
N ARG A 77 -3.98 2.91 3.59
CA ARG A 77 -3.91 3.58 4.89
C ARG A 77 -3.70 2.52 5.97
N LEU A 78 -2.61 2.67 6.71
CA LEU A 78 -2.23 1.84 7.85
C LEU A 78 -2.27 2.73 9.09
N ALA A 79 -3.03 2.36 10.11
CA ALA A 79 -3.05 3.05 11.39
C ALA A 79 -3.23 2.02 12.51
N VAL A 80 -2.55 2.23 13.65
CA VAL A 80 -2.69 1.35 14.82
C VAL A 80 -4.11 1.47 15.36
N GLY A 81 -4.74 0.33 15.62
CA GLY A 81 -6.12 0.27 16.14
C GLY A 81 -7.21 0.40 15.08
N ASP A 82 -6.89 0.83 13.86
CA ASP A 82 -7.82 0.90 12.74
C ASP A 82 -7.62 -0.28 11.78
N ALA A 83 -8.70 -0.72 11.13
CA ALA A 83 -8.60 -1.65 10.00
C ALA A 83 -7.82 -0.99 8.85
N PRO A 84 -6.85 -1.69 8.20
CA PRO A 84 -6.20 -1.19 7.01
C PRO A 84 -7.21 -0.86 5.90
N VAL A 85 -7.11 0.32 5.28
CA VAL A 85 -8.05 0.75 4.24
C VAL A 85 -7.32 0.97 2.93
N TRP A 86 -7.77 0.30 1.87
CA TRP A 86 -7.37 0.61 0.50
C TRP A 86 -8.27 1.70 -0.08
N THR A 87 -7.68 2.72 -0.70
CA THR A 87 -8.41 3.76 -1.44
C THR A 87 -7.84 3.92 -2.83
N ASP A 88 -8.68 3.76 -3.86
CA ASP A 88 -8.28 4.00 -5.25
C ASP A 88 -7.93 5.47 -5.48
N ARG A 89 -6.80 5.73 -6.15
CA ARG A 89 -6.29 7.09 -6.39
C ARG A 89 -7.24 7.96 -7.20
N ARG A 90 -8.05 7.35 -8.07
CA ARG A 90 -9.00 8.07 -8.94
C ARG A 90 -10.35 8.34 -8.26
N GLY A 91 -10.41 8.26 -6.93
CA GLY A 91 -11.56 8.70 -6.13
C GLY A 91 -12.79 7.78 -6.20
N GLY A 92 -12.62 6.55 -6.69
CA GLY A 92 -13.75 5.66 -6.94
C GLY A 92 -14.17 4.80 -5.74
N ARG A 93 -13.20 4.14 -5.07
CA ARG A 93 -13.52 3.08 -4.10
C ARG A 93 -12.58 3.09 -2.91
N SER A 94 -13.15 2.97 -1.71
CA SER A 94 -12.42 2.69 -0.49
C SER A 94 -12.92 1.38 0.13
N VAL A 95 -12.00 0.52 0.55
CA VAL A 95 -12.28 -0.81 1.10
C VAL A 95 -11.48 -0.99 2.37
N ALA A 96 -12.17 -1.15 3.49
CA ALA A 96 -11.56 -1.59 4.73
C ALA A 96 -11.31 -3.10 4.65
N LEU A 97 -10.08 -3.51 4.89
CA LEU A 97 -9.64 -4.90 4.88
C LEU A 97 -9.84 -5.51 6.27
N ARG A 98 -10.37 -6.73 6.34
CA ARG A 98 -10.69 -7.38 7.61
C ARG A 98 -9.67 -8.47 7.98
N PRO A 99 -9.25 -8.54 9.26
CA PRO A 99 -8.42 -9.63 9.73
C PRO A 99 -9.19 -10.97 9.68
N PRO A 100 -8.51 -12.12 9.69
CA PRO A 100 -7.07 -12.30 9.85
C PRO A 100 -6.30 -11.95 8.58
N PHE A 101 -5.11 -11.41 8.75
CA PHE A 101 -4.24 -11.05 7.65
C PHE A 101 -3.14 -12.08 7.43
N ARG A 102 -2.87 -12.39 6.16
CA ARG A 102 -1.64 -13.08 5.76
C ARG A 102 -1.11 -12.42 4.50
N LEU A 103 0.17 -12.08 4.51
CA LEU A 103 0.83 -11.44 3.38
C LEU A 103 2.00 -12.30 2.92
N GLU A 104 1.95 -12.78 1.68
CA GLU A 104 2.98 -13.62 1.10
C GLU A 104 3.56 -12.97 -0.17
N PRO A 105 4.88 -12.86 -0.31
CA PRO A 105 5.48 -12.38 -1.55
C PRO A 105 5.24 -13.41 -2.67
N THR A 106 4.79 -12.96 -3.83
CA THR A 106 4.51 -13.90 -4.95
C THR A 106 5.76 -14.24 -5.76
N GLY A 107 6.87 -13.53 -5.54
CA GLY A 107 8.10 -13.65 -6.37
C GLY A 107 7.94 -13.15 -7.81
N GLU A 108 6.73 -12.75 -8.22
CA GLU A 108 6.46 -12.25 -9.57
C GLU A 108 7.14 -10.90 -9.80
N LYS A 109 7.88 -10.80 -10.90
CA LYS A 109 8.46 -9.53 -11.35
C LYS A 109 7.34 -8.60 -11.84
N MET A 110 7.51 -7.30 -11.61
CA MET A 110 6.74 -6.25 -12.28
C MET A 110 7.59 -5.59 -13.37
N PRO A 111 7.47 -5.99 -14.66
CA PRO A 111 8.32 -5.47 -15.73
C PRO A 111 8.28 -3.94 -15.84
N MET A 112 7.09 -3.35 -15.68
CA MET A 112 6.86 -1.91 -15.79
C MET A 112 7.07 -1.15 -14.47
N ALA A 113 7.34 -1.85 -13.36
CA ALA A 113 7.47 -1.23 -12.04
C ALA A 113 8.48 -2.00 -11.15
N PRO A 114 9.78 -2.06 -11.51
CA PRO A 114 10.78 -2.90 -10.85
C PRO A 114 11.09 -2.54 -9.38
N LYS A 115 10.67 -1.34 -8.96
CA LYS A 115 10.75 -0.85 -7.57
C LYS A 115 9.61 -1.36 -6.69
N PHE A 116 8.63 -2.03 -7.27
CA PHE A 116 7.50 -2.64 -6.58
C PHE A 116 7.73 -4.14 -6.44
N GLU A 117 7.12 -4.70 -5.41
CA GLU A 117 7.08 -6.12 -5.13
C GLU A 117 5.62 -6.54 -4.97
N ARG A 118 5.28 -7.69 -5.54
CA ARG A 118 3.92 -8.23 -5.52
C ARG A 118 3.76 -9.17 -4.35
N TYR A 119 2.62 -9.02 -3.71
CA TYR A 119 2.18 -9.82 -2.59
C TYR A 119 0.79 -10.34 -2.85
N GLU A 120 0.52 -11.50 -2.28
CA GLU A 120 -0.80 -12.03 -2.07
C GLU A 120 -1.22 -11.70 -0.63
N LEU A 121 -2.33 -10.97 -0.48
CA LEU A 121 -2.88 -10.56 0.80
C LEU A 121 -4.18 -11.32 1.04
N ALA A 122 -4.14 -12.31 1.93
CA ALA A 122 -5.33 -12.97 2.43
C ALA A 122 -5.94 -12.17 3.59
N THR A 123 -7.25 -12.05 3.56
CA THR A 123 -8.11 -11.36 4.54
C THR A 123 -9.34 -12.24 4.82
N ALA A 124 -10.18 -11.88 5.80
CA ALA A 124 -11.47 -12.57 5.97
C ALA A 124 -12.39 -12.46 4.75
N ASP A 125 -12.27 -11.40 3.96
CA ASP A 125 -13.13 -11.13 2.80
C ASP A 125 -12.58 -11.78 1.51
N GLY A 126 -11.46 -12.48 1.60
CA GLY A 126 -10.81 -13.19 0.51
C GLY A 126 -9.35 -12.79 0.30
N THR A 127 -8.81 -13.24 -0.82
CA THR A 127 -7.41 -13.06 -1.19
C THR A 127 -7.26 -12.05 -2.31
N TYR A 128 -6.31 -11.13 -2.15
CA TYR A 128 -6.10 -10.02 -3.08
C TYR A 128 -4.65 -9.91 -3.53
N ASP A 129 -4.45 -9.50 -4.78
CA ASP A 129 -3.15 -9.06 -5.26
C ASP A 129 -2.87 -7.63 -4.80
N VAL A 130 -1.69 -7.40 -4.21
CA VAL A 130 -1.22 -6.05 -3.88
C VAL A 130 0.24 -5.91 -4.22
N ALA A 131 0.58 -4.83 -4.91
CA ALA A 131 1.95 -4.47 -5.20
C ALA A 131 2.32 -3.19 -4.48
N VAL A 132 3.38 -3.21 -3.68
CA VAL A 132 3.86 -2.05 -2.91
C VAL A 132 5.32 -1.77 -3.23
N PRO A 133 5.82 -0.54 -3.03
CA PRO A 133 7.24 -0.25 -3.15
C PRO A 133 8.05 -1.18 -2.24
N LYS A 134 9.16 -1.73 -2.75
CA LYS A 134 10.06 -2.61 -1.97
C LYS A 134 10.51 -1.99 -0.65
N LYS A 135 10.66 -0.66 -0.62
CA LYS A 135 11.01 0.10 0.59
C LYS A 135 9.92 0.03 1.68
N ASP A 136 8.67 -0.08 1.28
CA ASP A 136 7.52 -0.18 2.19
C ASP A 136 7.21 -1.63 2.56
N GLY A 137 7.81 -2.61 1.87
CA GLY A 137 7.55 -4.03 2.10
C GLY A 137 7.84 -4.50 3.54
N ALA A 138 8.78 -3.88 4.25
CA ALA A 138 9.02 -4.18 5.66
C ALA A 138 7.88 -3.69 6.57
N LEU A 139 7.40 -2.45 6.36
CA LEU A 139 6.25 -1.89 7.09
C LEU A 139 4.98 -2.69 6.80
N VAL A 140 4.72 -3.00 5.54
CA VAL A 140 3.53 -3.75 5.11
C VAL A 140 3.55 -5.18 5.69
N ARG A 141 4.70 -5.87 5.67
CA ARG A 141 4.86 -7.16 6.34
C ARG A 141 4.72 -7.06 7.85
N PHE A 142 5.18 -5.98 8.47
CA PHE A 142 4.99 -5.77 9.91
C PHE A 142 3.49 -5.67 10.24
N VAL A 143 2.73 -4.86 9.50
CA VAL A 143 1.29 -4.66 9.76
C VAL A 143 0.46 -5.91 9.47
N PHE A 144 0.68 -6.58 8.34
CA PHE A 144 -0.12 -7.76 7.95
C PHE A 144 0.45 -9.09 8.47
N GLY A 145 1.70 -9.12 8.94
CA GLY A 145 2.34 -10.29 9.53
C GLY A 145 2.21 -10.35 11.05
N ALA A 146 1.92 -9.23 11.72
CA ALA A 146 1.67 -9.19 13.17
C ALA A 146 0.31 -9.76 13.58
N ALA A 147 -0.56 -10.18 12.65
CA ALA A 147 -1.84 -10.83 12.95
C ALA A 147 -1.70 -12.31 13.39
N ARG A 148 -0.58 -12.66 14.05
CA ARG A 148 -0.39 -13.92 14.76
C ARG A 148 -0.25 -13.62 16.25
N GLY A 149 -1.35 -13.80 16.98
CA GLY A 149 -1.37 -13.79 18.45
C GLY A 149 -1.96 -12.52 19.03
#